data_AF-A0A0G1XTZ6-F1
#
_entry.id   AF-A0A0G1XTZ6-F1
#
_cell.length_a   1.000
_cell.length_b   1.000
_cell.length_c   1.000
_cell.angle_alpha   90.00
_cell.angle_beta   90.00
_cell.angle_gamma   90.00
#
_symmetry.space_group_name_H-M   'P 1'
#
loop_
_entity.id
_entity.type
_entity.pdbx_description
1 polymer ?
#
loop_
_entity_poly.entity_id
_entity_poly.type
_entity_poly.pdbx_seq_one_letter_code
_entity_poly.pdbx_strand_id
1 'polypeptide(L)'
;MHEIPNLKYKYGDLEPHFDEQTMRLHHTKHHQAYVDKLNAALEKYPDLAKKSVEELLKDLNNVPEDIRTAVRNHGGGHYNHSLFWEMLAPHSGDREPLLHEKTITLLDRAFV
;
A
#
# COMPACT_ATOMS: atom_id res chain seq x y z
N MET A 1 13.32 9.15 0.07
CA MET A 1 13.36 7.76 -0.44
C MET A 1 12.31 6.96 0.29
N HIS A 2 11.66 6.04 -0.41
CA HIS A 2 10.57 5.22 0.10
C HIS A 2 11.07 3.86 0.60
N GLU A 3 10.31 3.26 1.52
CA GLU A 3 10.61 1.96 2.13
C GLU A 3 9.31 1.15 2.22
N ILE A 4 9.40 -0.18 2.17
CA ILE A 4 8.24 -1.02 2.47
C ILE A 4 7.90 -0.94 3.96
N PRO A 5 6.61 -0.89 4.34
CA PRO A 5 6.20 -0.86 5.74
C PRO A 5 6.46 -2.20 6.42
N ASN A 6 6.71 -2.19 7.73
CA ASN A 6 6.72 -3.43 8.50
C ASN A 6 5.28 -3.94 8.69
N LEU A 7 5.08 -5.25 8.50
CA LEU A 7 3.79 -5.88 8.79
C LEU A 7 3.53 -5.90 10.30
N LYS A 8 2.27 -5.69 10.68
CA LYS A 8 1.80 -5.72 12.09
C LYS A 8 1.52 -7.15 12.59
N TYR A 9 1.76 -8.14 11.75
CA TYR A 9 1.50 -9.57 11.96
C TYR A 9 2.55 -10.39 11.21
N LYS A 10 2.69 -11.67 11.55
CA LYS A 10 3.60 -12.60 10.87
C LYS A 10 2.99 -13.07 9.55
N TYR A 11 3.83 -13.53 8.63
CA TYR A 11 3.40 -13.96 7.31
C TYR A 11 2.34 -15.08 7.30
N GLY A 12 2.36 -15.98 8.29
CA GLY A 12 1.39 -17.08 8.42
C GLY A 12 0.14 -16.75 9.26
N ASP A 13 0.04 -15.54 9.85
CA ASP A 13 -1.06 -15.22 10.77
C ASP A 13 -2.42 -15.03 10.05
N LEU A 14 -2.43 -15.00 8.71
CA LEU A 14 -3.64 -14.84 7.89
C LEU A 14 -4.15 -16.17 7.28
N GLU A 15 -3.51 -17.29 7.59
CA GLU A 15 -4.02 -18.60 7.18
C GLU A 15 -5.38 -18.89 7.83
N PRO A 16 -6.27 -19.65 7.15
CA PRO A 16 -6.08 -20.30 5.84
C PRO A 16 -6.47 -19.41 4.64
N HIS A 17 -6.77 -18.13 4.86
CA HIS A 17 -7.28 -17.24 3.81
C HIS A 17 -6.17 -16.68 2.91
N PHE A 18 -4.98 -16.49 3.48
CA PHE A 18 -3.77 -16.15 2.75
C PHE A 18 -2.63 -17.05 3.24
N ASP A 19 -2.00 -17.80 2.33
CA ASP A 19 -0.89 -18.67 2.67
C ASP A 19 0.41 -17.89 2.97
N GLU A 20 1.24 -18.42 3.87
CA GLU A 20 2.48 -17.76 4.30
C GLU A 20 3.42 -17.45 3.13
N GLN A 21 3.53 -18.36 2.16
CA GLN A 21 4.47 -18.23 1.04
C GLN A 21 4.09 -17.05 0.15
N THR A 22 2.81 -16.90 -0.18
CA THR A 22 2.27 -15.77 -0.92
C THR A 22 2.51 -14.48 -0.15
N MET A 23 2.15 -14.41 1.14
CA MET A 23 2.35 -13.20 1.95
C MET A 23 3.81 -12.75 1.98
N ARG A 24 4.74 -13.70 2.13
CA ARG A 24 6.18 -13.43 2.12
C ARG A 24 6.67 -12.91 0.78
N LEU A 25 6.30 -13.54 -0.33
CA LEU A 25 6.73 -13.13 -1.67
C LEU A 25 6.07 -11.81 -2.09
N HIS A 26 4.79 -11.63 -1.79
CA HIS A 26 4.03 -10.44 -2.12
C HIS A 26 4.58 -9.20 -1.38
N HIS A 27 4.94 -9.35 -0.11
CA HIS A 27 5.57 -8.27 0.66
C HIS A 27 7.04 -8.05 0.29
N THR A 28 7.89 -9.09 0.39
CA THR A 28 9.36 -8.92 0.30
C THR A 28 9.91 -8.87 -1.12
N LYS A 29 9.12 -9.26 -2.14
CA LYS A 29 9.52 -9.22 -3.55
C LYS A 29 8.67 -8.27 -4.36
N HIS A 30 7.35 -8.48 -4.40
CA HIS A 30 6.49 -7.68 -5.27
C HIS A 30 6.38 -6.23 -4.80
N HIS A 31 6.06 -5.99 -3.53
CA HIS A 31 6.03 -4.64 -2.96
C HIS A 31 7.43 -3.98 -2.99
N GLN A 32 8.47 -4.72 -2.61
CA GLN A 32 9.85 -4.22 -2.67
C GLN A 32 10.24 -3.76 -4.09
N ALA A 33 9.88 -4.52 -5.13
CA ALA A 33 10.18 -4.14 -6.51
C ALA A 33 9.52 -2.82 -6.94
N TYR A 34 8.34 -2.49 -6.41
CA TYR A 34 7.74 -1.17 -6.63
C TYR A 34 8.53 -0.07 -5.93
N VAL A 35 8.91 -0.27 -4.67
CA VAL A 35 9.70 0.71 -3.91
C VAL A 35 11.06 0.95 -4.58
N ASP A 36 11.77 -0.11 -4.99
CA ASP A 36 13.08 -0.01 -5.64
C ASP A 36 12.99 0.79 -6.95
N LYS A 37 12.01 0.47 -7.80
CA LYS A 37 11.82 1.14 -9.09
C LYS A 37 11.30 2.58 -8.94
N LEU A 38 10.51 2.86 -7.91
CA LEU A 38 10.10 4.22 -7.57
C LEU A 38 11.32 5.05 -7.14
N ASN A 39 12.13 4.53 -6.22
CA ASN A 39 13.33 5.22 -5.76
C ASN A 39 14.31 5.49 -6.92
N ALA A 40 14.54 4.50 -7.80
CA ALA A 40 15.38 4.66 -8.98
C ALA A 40 14.87 5.76 -9.94
N ALA A 41 13.55 5.88 -10.12
CA ALA A 41 12.97 6.95 -10.93
C ALA A 41 13.17 8.34 -10.29
N LEU A 42 13.15 8.42 -8.96
CA LEU A 42 13.27 9.66 -8.20
C LEU A 42 14.72 10.11 -7.99
N GLU A 43 15.73 9.28 -8.24
CA GLU A 43 17.16 9.62 -8.10
C GLU A 43 17.54 10.90 -8.87
N LYS A 44 16.95 11.11 -10.05
CA LYS A 44 17.20 12.30 -10.88
C LYS A 44 16.50 13.56 -10.38
N TYR A 45 15.56 13.43 -9.44
CA TYR A 45 14.70 14.51 -8.95
C TYR A 45 14.67 14.55 -7.41
N PRO A 46 15.74 15.06 -6.76
CA PRO A 46 15.88 15.04 -5.31
C PRO A 46 14.74 15.71 -4.53
N ASP A 47 14.10 16.73 -5.11
CA ASP A 47 12.95 17.38 -4.45
C ASP A 47 11.69 16.53 -4.50
N LEU A 48 11.50 15.73 -5.55
CA LEU A 48 10.42 14.74 -5.60
C LEU A 48 10.71 13.56 -4.66
N ALA A 49 11.99 13.17 -4.49
CA ALA A 49 12.40 12.09 -3.60
C ALA A 49 12.14 12.36 -2.10
N LYS A 50 11.84 13.63 -1.73
CA LYS A 50 11.44 14.06 -0.37
C LYS A 50 9.93 13.97 -0.14
N LYS A 51 9.13 13.89 -1.20
CA LYS A 51 7.67 13.83 -1.11
C LYS A 51 7.21 12.45 -0.65
N SER A 52 6.06 12.40 0.01
CA SER A 52 5.36 11.14 0.24
C SER A 52 4.83 10.56 -1.08
N VAL A 53 4.53 9.26 -1.09
CA VAL A 53 3.98 8.62 -2.29
C VAL A 53 2.60 9.20 -2.64
N GLU A 54 1.80 9.57 -1.65
CA GLU A 54 0.51 10.24 -1.82
C GLU A 54 0.68 11.62 -2.45
N GLU A 55 1.66 12.42 -2.03
CA GLU A 55 1.93 13.73 -2.62
C GLU A 55 2.34 13.62 -4.09
N LEU A 56 3.10 12.58 -4.46
CA LEU A 56 3.46 12.30 -5.84
C LEU A 56 2.23 11.88 -6.68
N LEU A 57 1.36 11.03 -6.12
CA LEU A 57 0.21 10.47 -6.83
C LEU A 57 -0.98 11.44 -6.93
N LYS A 58 -1.13 12.37 -5.99
CA LYS A 58 -2.18 13.40 -6.00
C LYS A 58 -2.10 14.32 -7.20
N ASP A 59 -0.90 14.53 -7.75
CA ASP A 59 -0.69 15.43 -8.88
C ASP A 59 0.43 14.93 -9.81
N LEU A 60 0.12 13.88 -10.56
CA LEU A 60 1.03 13.31 -11.54
C LEU A 60 1.37 14.26 -12.69
N ASN A 61 0.57 15.30 -12.94
CA ASN A 61 0.87 16.27 -14.00
C ASN A 61 2.10 17.12 -13.63
N ASN A 62 2.31 17.37 -12.34
CA ASN A 62 3.49 18.03 -11.81
C ASN A 62 4.72 17.11 -11.69
N VAL A 63 4.59 15.82 -12.02
CA VAL A 63 5.74 14.92 -12.19
C VAL A 63 6.30 15.08 -13.61
N PRO A 64 7.62 15.27 -13.77
CA PRO A 64 8.29 15.34 -15.07
C PRO A 64 7.94 14.17 -15.98
N GLU A 65 7.70 14.46 -17.25
CA GLU A 65 7.12 13.51 -18.20
C GLU A 65 7.96 12.23 -18.35
N ASP A 66 9.29 12.35 -18.31
CA ASP A 66 10.24 11.25 -18.45
C ASP A 66 10.17 10.22 -17.31
N ILE A 67 9.68 10.60 -16.13
CA ILE A 67 9.48 9.70 -14.98
C ILE A 67 8.02 9.51 -14.59
N ARG A 68 7.08 10.27 -15.16
CA ARG A 68 5.65 10.26 -14.76
C ARG A 68 5.03 8.87 -14.78
N THR A 69 5.29 8.09 -15.82
CA THR A 69 4.77 6.72 -15.91
C THR A 69 5.38 5.80 -14.86
N ALA A 70 6.68 5.94 -14.57
CA ALA A 70 7.36 5.18 -13.53
C ALA A 70 6.80 5.52 -12.14
N VAL A 71 6.62 6.81 -11.83
CA VAL A 71 6.00 7.27 -10.58
C VAL A 71 4.55 6.79 -10.46
N ARG A 72 3.76 6.86 -11.53
CA ARG A 72 2.38 6.33 -11.53
C ARG A 72 2.36 4.83 -11.22
N ASN A 73 3.16 4.04 -11.93
CA ASN A 73 3.08 2.59 -11.84
C ASN A 73 3.71 2.07 -10.55
N HIS A 74 4.88 2.60 -10.16
CA HIS A 74 5.64 2.12 -9.00
C HIS A 74 5.24 2.84 -7.72
N GLY A 75 4.92 4.13 -7.78
CA GLY A 75 4.27 4.84 -6.69
C GLY A 75 2.88 4.30 -6.39
N GLY A 76 2.05 4.07 -7.42
CA GLY A 76 0.75 3.44 -7.26
C GLY A 76 0.87 2.02 -6.68
N GLY A 77 1.84 1.24 -7.15
CA GLY A 77 2.16 -0.07 -6.58
C GLY A 77 2.51 0.00 -5.10
N HIS A 78 3.40 0.92 -4.70
CA HIS A 78 3.77 1.13 -3.30
C HIS A 78 2.57 1.56 -2.44
N TYR A 79 1.82 2.58 -2.87
CA TYR A 79 0.66 3.08 -2.13
C TYR A 79 -0.39 1.99 -1.91
N ASN A 80 -0.76 1.27 -2.98
CA ASN A 80 -1.80 0.24 -2.92
C ASN A 80 -1.41 -0.92 -2.00
N HIS A 81 -0.14 -1.34 -2.01
CA HIS A 81 0.31 -2.43 -1.15
C HIS A 81 0.42 -1.98 0.31
N SER A 82 0.94 -0.77 0.58
CA SER A 82 0.95 -0.21 1.93
C SER A 82 -0.45 -0.17 2.54
N LEU A 83 -1.45 0.28 1.78
CA LEU A 83 -2.85 0.24 2.20
C LEU A 83 -3.37 -1.19 2.39
N PHE A 84 -3.08 -2.10 1.45
CA PHE A 84 -3.50 -3.50 1.53
C PHE A 84 -3.07 -4.16 2.84
N TRP A 85 -1.80 -3.98 3.25
CA TRP A 85 -1.29 -4.58 4.48
C TRP A 85 -1.96 -4.05 5.74
N GLU A 86 -2.37 -2.77 5.74
CA GLU A 86 -3.08 -2.14 6.87
C GLU A 86 -4.55 -2.56 6.99
N MET A 87 -5.18 -2.95 5.88
CA MET A 87 -6.57 -3.41 5.86
C MET A 87 -6.74 -4.87 6.28
N LEU A 88 -5.64 -5.63 6.36
CA LEU A 88 -5.66 -7.02 6.81
C LEU A 88 -5.33 -7.10 8.30
N ALA A 89 -5.94 -8.07 8.96
CA ALA A 89 -5.63 -8.45 10.33
C ALA A 89 -5.82 -9.96 10.50
N PRO A 90 -5.02 -10.61 11.36
CA PRO A 90 -5.29 -11.98 11.77
C PRO A 90 -6.69 -12.10 12.33
N HIS A 91 -7.35 -13.22 12.06
CA HIS A 91 -8.68 -13.45 12.60
C HIS A 91 -8.63 -13.43 14.14
N SER A 92 -9.46 -12.61 14.76
CA SER A 92 -9.50 -12.43 16.22
C SER A 92 -10.73 -13.10 16.85
N GLY A 93 -11.01 -14.35 16.46
CA GLY A 93 -12.18 -15.11 16.92
C GLY A 93 -13.52 -14.43 16.56
N ASP A 94 -14.57 -14.72 17.34
CA ASP A 94 -15.96 -14.26 17.14
C ASP A 94 -16.18 -12.75 17.38
N ARG A 95 -15.19 -11.90 17.13
CA ARG A 95 -15.40 -10.45 17.17
C ARG A 95 -15.98 -9.98 15.85
N GLU A 96 -17.20 -9.45 15.94
CA GLU A 96 -17.80 -8.54 14.96
C GLU A 96 -16.73 -7.57 14.40
N PRO A 97 -16.78 -7.24 13.11
CA PRO A 97 -15.85 -6.27 12.51
C PRO A 97 -15.82 -5.02 13.39
N LEU A 98 -14.62 -4.63 13.85
CA LEU A 98 -14.41 -3.37 14.55
C LEU A 98 -14.49 -2.21 13.54
N LEU A 99 -15.61 -2.10 12.84
CA LEU A 99 -15.96 -0.89 12.12
C LEU A 99 -16.44 0.11 13.16
N HIS A 100 -15.90 1.32 13.07
CA HIS A 100 -16.41 2.43 13.84
C HIS A 100 -17.92 2.60 13.52
N GLU A 101 -18.76 2.80 14.53
CA GLU A 101 -20.23 2.89 14.40
C GLU A 101 -20.69 3.83 13.26
N LYS A 102 -19.96 4.94 13.09
CA LYS A 102 -20.17 5.89 11.98
C LYS A 102 -20.00 5.24 10.60
N THR A 103 -19.00 4.37 10.42
CA THR A 103 -18.78 3.66 9.16
C THR A 103 -19.94 2.71 8.88
N ILE A 104 -20.42 1.96 9.88
CA ILE A 104 -21.60 1.09 9.73
C ILE A 104 -22.82 1.92 9.31
N THR A 105 -23.09 3.02 10.03
CA THR A 105 -24.21 3.92 9.71
C THR A 105 -24.13 4.49 8.28
N LEU A 106 -22.92 4.81 7.80
CA LEU A 106 -22.73 5.30 6.43
C LEU A 106 -22.97 4.21 5.39
N LEU A 107 -22.53 2.98 5.67
CA LEU A 107 -22.76 1.83 4.79
C LEU A 107 -24.26 1.53 4.68
N ASP A 108 -24.98 1.50 5.80
CA ASP A 108 -26.42 1.26 5.82
C ASP A 108 -27.18 2.30 5.00
N ARG A 109 -26.78 3.58 5.06
CA ARG A 109 -27.41 4.65 4.27
C ARG A 109 -27.09 4.62 2.78
N ALA A 110 -25.90 4.11 2.42
CA ALA A 110 -25.41 4.17 1.05
C ALA A 110 -25.85 2.95 0.22
N PHE A 111 -26.09 1.81 0.88
CA PHE A 111 -26.32 0.53 0.22
C PHE A 111 -27.67 -0.14 0.56
N VAL A 112 -28.52 0.50 1.38
CA VAL A 112 -29.93 0.13 1.64
C VAL A 112 -30.83 1.30 1.25
#